data_AF-E8R7T6-F1
#
_entry.id   AF-E8R7T6-F1
#
_cell.length_a   1.000
_cell.length_b   1.000
_cell.length_c   1.000
_cell.angle_alpha   90.00
_cell.angle_beta   90.00
_cell.angle_gamma   90.00
#
_symmetry.space_group_name_H-M   'P 1'
#
loop_
_entity.id
_entity.type
_entity.pdbx_description
1 polymer ?
#
loop_
_entity_poly.entity_id
_entity_poly.type
_entity_poly.pdbx_seq_one_letter_code
_entity_poly.pdbx_strand_id
1 'polypeptide(L)'
;MSGETTPGEKTQVGGAQGSSGEVIDLTNVPLKPLGKREISQLEMALIIGTLYRPEILELIRDPVERSTWVDSLAVAAGAYARMKAGLPVSQIAEELGRSETTIRSHLNMKTKAGKLVHETYEKLKKGELKLVVPFIRTPVAGCEEQVKALEGELEKQRNRLKELEAKISELTEAVKQREEEIQGLRSGAEALKRELEERVKELESCRSNVDSMRKTLEDAARLLQEALSMLQHVANHG
;
A
#
# COMPACT_ATOMS: atom_id res chain seq x y z
N MET A 1 30.84 24.89 22.00
CA MET A 1 29.75 25.01 21.02
C MET A 1 28.52 24.49 21.72
N SER A 2 27.74 25.42 22.22
CA SER A 2 26.61 25.20 23.12
C SER A 2 25.45 24.54 22.36
N GLY A 3 24.84 23.56 23.01
CA GLY A 3 23.62 22.93 22.52
C GLY A 3 22.41 23.84 22.69
N GLU A 4 21.49 23.75 21.74
CA GLU A 4 20.11 24.17 21.88
C GLU A 4 19.24 23.12 21.19
N THR A 5 18.55 22.34 22.02
CA THR A 5 17.47 21.43 21.62
C THR A 5 16.15 22.16 21.88
N THR A 6 15.43 22.50 20.82
CA THR A 6 14.06 23.05 20.90
C THR A 6 13.04 21.90 20.94
N PRO A 7 12.04 21.92 21.83
CA PRO A 7 11.04 20.88 21.93
C PRO A 7 9.68 21.26 21.30
N GLY A 8 9.07 20.27 20.65
CA GLY A 8 7.63 20.03 20.70
C GLY A 8 6.75 20.82 19.72
N GLU A 9 6.43 20.19 18.58
CA GLU A 9 5.19 20.49 17.86
C GLU A 9 4.30 19.26 17.88
N LYS A 10 3.37 19.26 18.85
CA LYS A 10 2.22 18.35 18.86
C LYS A 10 1.25 18.88 17.80
N THR A 11 1.22 18.28 16.62
CA THR A 11 0.11 18.50 15.68
C THR A 11 -1.13 17.81 16.23
N GLN A 12 -1.94 18.63 16.89
CA GLN A 12 -3.23 18.28 17.43
C GLN A 12 -4.22 18.02 16.29
N VAL A 13 -4.93 16.92 16.43
CA VAL A 13 -5.98 16.41 15.55
C VAL A 13 -7.03 17.51 15.30
N GLY A 14 -7.06 18.05 14.08
CA GLY A 14 -8.10 18.94 13.59
C GLY A 14 -9.36 18.14 13.30
N GLY A 15 -10.36 18.30 14.16
CA GLY A 15 -11.66 17.64 14.06
C GLY A 15 -12.37 17.94 12.74
N ALA A 16 -12.98 16.89 12.20
CA ALA A 16 -13.94 16.95 11.11
C ALA A 16 -15.08 17.91 11.48
N GLN A 17 -15.02 19.14 11.00
CA GLN A 17 -16.18 20.00 10.95
C GLN A 17 -17.12 19.44 9.88
N GLY A 18 -18.27 18.95 10.34
CA GLY A 18 -19.32 18.42 9.49
C GLY A 18 -19.68 19.42 8.41
N SER A 19 -19.55 18.99 7.16
CA SER A 19 -20.18 19.67 6.03
C SER A 19 -21.69 19.56 6.23
N SER A 20 -22.26 20.63 6.76
CA SER A 20 -23.70 20.92 6.74
C SER A 20 -24.25 20.55 5.37
N GLY A 21 -25.10 19.52 5.33
CA GLY A 21 -25.75 19.07 4.11
C GLY A 21 -26.51 20.24 3.49
N GLU A 22 -26.15 20.59 2.26
CA GLU A 22 -26.89 21.58 1.48
C GLU A 22 -28.30 21.03 1.22
N VAL A 23 -29.30 21.67 1.84
CA VAL A 23 -30.70 21.41 1.54
C VAL A 23 -31.00 22.02 0.19
N ILE A 24 -31.31 21.19 -0.81
CA ILE A 24 -31.82 21.67 -2.10
C ILE A 24 -33.25 22.14 -1.88
N ASP A 25 -33.44 23.46 -1.71
CA ASP A 25 -34.75 24.07 -1.55
C ASP A 25 -35.51 24.09 -2.90
N LEU A 26 -36.39 23.10 -3.09
CA LEU A 26 -37.30 23.02 -4.24
C LEU A 26 -38.65 23.73 -4.01
N THR A 27 -38.79 24.49 -2.91
CA THR A 27 -40.08 25.09 -2.54
C THR A 27 -40.46 26.26 -3.47
N ASN A 28 -39.47 26.92 -4.10
CA ASN A 28 -39.67 28.10 -4.95
C ASN A 28 -39.29 27.87 -6.42
N VAL A 29 -39.67 26.73 -7.00
CA VAL A 29 -39.38 26.45 -8.42
C VAL A 29 -40.41 27.12 -9.35
N PRO A 30 -40.00 27.93 -10.34
CA PRO A 30 -40.92 28.61 -11.25
C PRO A 30 -41.57 27.62 -12.23
N LEU A 31 -42.89 27.43 -12.13
CA LEU A 31 -43.65 26.50 -12.99
C LEU A 31 -43.91 27.03 -14.40
N LYS A 32 -43.81 28.35 -14.58
CA LYS A 32 -43.85 29.05 -15.88
C LYS A 32 -42.58 29.89 -16.01
N PRO A 33 -41.43 29.26 -16.25
CA PRO A 33 -40.16 29.93 -16.16
C PRO A 33 -39.99 31.01 -17.24
N LEU A 34 -39.45 32.17 -16.85
CA LEU A 34 -39.12 33.29 -17.70
C LEU A 34 -37.60 33.44 -17.84
N GLY A 35 -37.11 33.26 -19.06
CA GLY A 35 -35.68 33.37 -19.36
C GLY A 35 -34.86 32.18 -18.87
N LYS A 36 -33.57 32.20 -19.24
CA LYS A 36 -32.67 31.03 -19.12
C LYS A 36 -32.53 30.51 -17.68
N ARG A 37 -32.42 31.41 -16.70
CA ARG A 37 -32.22 31.05 -15.29
C ARG A 37 -33.38 30.23 -14.73
N GLU A 38 -34.60 30.69 -14.93
CA GLU A 38 -35.79 30.01 -14.43
C GLU A 38 -36.02 28.68 -15.17
N ILE A 39 -35.72 28.63 -16.47
CA ILE A 39 -35.77 27.38 -17.25
C ILE A 39 -34.82 26.35 -16.64
N SER A 40 -33.57 26.74 -16.36
CA SER A 40 -32.59 25.85 -15.73
C SER A 40 -33.00 25.42 -14.31
N GLN A 41 -33.63 26.30 -13.54
CA GLN A 41 -34.15 25.96 -12.21
C GLN A 41 -35.25 24.90 -12.29
N LEU A 42 -36.23 25.07 -13.19
CA LEU A 42 -37.28 24.08 -13.40
C LEU A 42 -36.70 22.77 -13.95
N GLU A 43 -35.77 22.84 -14.90
CA GLU A 43 -35.07 21.66 -15.44
C GLU A 43 -34.36 20.86 -14.33
N MET A 44 -33.57 21.54 -13.50
CA MET A 44 -32.86 20.93 -12.37
C MET A 44 -33.83 20.28 -11.37
N ALA A 45 -34.91 20.98 -11.02
CA ALA A 45 -35.93 20.46 -10.11
C ALA A 45 -36.61 19.20 -10.66
N LEU A 46 -36.86 19.16 -11.97
CA LEU A 46 -37.45 17.99 -12.63
C LEU A 46 -36.47 16.81 -12.71
N ILE A 47 -35.18 17.07 -12.98
CA ILE A 47 -34.13 16.03 -12.97
C ILE A 47 -34.02 15.42 -11.57
N ILE A 48 -33.83 16.24 -10.55
CA ILE A 48 -33.68 15.77 -9.16
C ILE A 48 -34.97 15.07 -8.71
N GLY A 49 -36.13 15.69 -8.96
CA GLY A 49 -37.43 15.12 -8.60
C GLY A 49 -37.73 13.78 -9.25
N THR A 50 -37.25 13.54 -10.48
CA THR A 50 -37.43 12.26 -11.17
C THR A 50 -36.42 11.21 -10.75
N LEU A 51 -35.14 11.58 -10.61
CA LEU A 51 -34.07 10.64 -10.26
C LEU A 51 -34.26 10.02 -8.87
N TYR A 52 -34.79 10.78 -7.91
CA TYR A 52 -35.02 10.31 -6.54
C TYR A 52 -36.36 9.57 -6.35
N ARG A 53 -37.07 9.25 -7.43
CA ARG A 53 -38.22 8.34 -7.33
C ARG A 53 -37.74 6.91 -7.05
N PRO A 54 -38.39 6.16 -6.14
CA PRO A 54 -37.97 4.79 -5.81
C PRO A 54 -37.83 3.87 -7.03
N GLU A 55 -38.80 3.95 -7.95
CA GLU A 55 -38.82 3.18 -9.21
C GLU A 55 -37.64 3.49 -10.15
N ILE A 56 -37.05 4.69 -10.07
CA ILE A 56 -35.90 5.10 -10.91
C ILE A 56 -34.59 4.73 -10.25
N LEU A 57 -34.49 4.87 -8.93
CA LEU A 57 -33.32 4.44 -8.15
C LEU A 57 -33.02 2.95 -8.36
N GLU A 58 -34.05 2.12 -8.53
CA GLU A 58 -33.89 0.71 -8.90
C GLU A 58 -33.37 0.53 -10.33
N LEU A 59 -33.93 1.24 -11.31
CA LEU A 59 -33.54 1.13 -12.73
C LEU A 59 -32.10 1.60 -12.98
N ILE A 60 -31.65 2.65 -12.30
CA ILE A 60 -30.28 3.19 -12.46
C ILE A 60 -29.24 2.44 -11.63
N ARG A 61 -29.64 1.40 -10.87
CA ARG A 61 -28.71 0.56 -10.11
C ARG A 61 -27.79 -0.23 -11.04
N ASP A 62 -28.30 -0.67 -12.18
CA ASP A 62 -27.51 -1.32 -13.23
C ASP A 62 -26.62 -0.28 -13.98
N PRO A 63 -25.27 -0.41 -13.96
CA PRO A 63 -24.38 0.49 -14.68
C PRO A 63 -24.63 0.59 -16.18
N VAL A 64 -25.10 -0.48 -16.83
CA VAL A 64 -25.31 -0.54 -18.28
C VAL A 64 -26.51 0.32 -18.69
N GLU A 65 -27.62 0.21 -17.95
CA GLU A 65 -28.83 0.97 -18.25
C GLU A 65 -28.78 2.42 -17.73
N ARG A 66 -27.98 2.69 -16.68
CA ARG A 66 -27.87 4.00 -16.02
C ARG A 66 -27.60 5.14 -17.00
N SER A 67 -26.63 4.96 -17.91
CA SER A 67 -26.22 6.03 -18.82
C SER A 67 -27.38 6.45 -19.74
N THR A 68 -28.07 5.47 -20.32
CA THR A 68 -29.22 5.68 -21.20
C THR A 68 -30.41 6.30 -20.46
N TRP A 69 -30.68 5.85 -19.24
CA TRP A 69 -31.76 6.40 -18.41
C TRP A 69 -31.50 7.85 -18.01
N VAL A 70 -30.28 8.16 -17.55
CA VAL A 70 -29.90 9.51 -17.12
C VAL A 70 -29.93 10.48 -18.30
N ASP A 71 -29.40 10.09 -19.46
CA ASP A 71 -29.45 10.93 -20.67
C ASP A 71 -30.90 11.19 -21.12
N SER A 72 -31.74 10.14 -21.17
CA SER A 72 -33.14 10.28 -21.57
C SER A 72 -33.96 11.14 -20.61
N LEU A 73 -33.72 11.03 -19.30
CA LEU A 73 -34.38 11.86 -18.28
C LEU A 73 -33.92 13.32 -18.35
N ALA A 74 -32.62 13.57 -18.53
CA ALA A 74 -32.09 14.92 -18.68
C ALA A 74 -32.71 15.64 -19.89
N VAL A 75 -32.74 14.98 -21.06
CA VAL A 75 -33.37 15.51 -22.27
C VAL A 75 -34.86 15.76 -22.05
N ALA A 76 -35.58 14.83 -21.43
CA ALA A 76 -37.02 14.98 -21.17
C ALA A 76 -37.31 16.14 -20.21
N ALA A 77 -36.53 16.30 -19.14
CA ALA A 77 -36.66 17.38 -18.17
C ALA A 77 -36.36 18.75 -18.81
N GLY A 78 -35.27 18.85 -19.56
CA GLY A 78 -34.90 20.07 -20.29
C GLY A 78 -35.94 20.46 -21.33
N ALA A 79 -36.53 19.47 -22.03
CA ALA A 79 -37.61 19.71 -22.98
C ALA A 79 -38.86 20.23 -22.28
N TYR A 80 -39.24 19.61 -21.16
CA TYR A 80 -40.44 19.97 -20.41
C TYR A 80 -40.33 21.38 -19.81
N ALA A 81 -39.16 21.75 -19.27
CA ALA A 81 -38.92 23.08 -18.72
C ALA A 81 -39.07 24.18 -19.79
N ARG A 82 -38.51 23.96 -20.98
CA ARG A 82 -38.62 24.91 -22.11
C ARG A 82 -40.03 24.99 -22.69
N MET A 83 -40.75 23.86 -22.75
CA MET A 83 -42.17 23.86 -23.12
C MET A 83 -43.00 24.72 -22.15
N LYS A 84 -42.70 24.67 -20.84
CA LYS A 84 -43.38 25.51 -19.84
C LYS A 84 -43.00 26.99 -19.91
N ALA A 85 -41.83 27.32 -20.46
CA ALA A 85 -41.47 28.69 -20.84
C ALA A 85 -42.12 29.15 -22.16
N GLY A 86 -42.89 28.29 -22.85
CA GLY A 86 -43.59 28.62 -24.08
C GLY A 86 -42.74 28.54 -25.35
N LEU A 87 -41.57 27.89 -25.31
CA LEU A 87 -40.73 27.72 -26.49
C LEU A 87 -41.36 26.73 -27.48
N PRO A 88 -41.24 26.97 -28.81
CA PRO A 88 -41.69 26.02 -29.82
C PRO A 88 -40.79 24.77 -29.87
N VAL A 89 -41.36 23.64 -30.29
CA VAL A 89 -40.64 22.34 -30.33
C VAL A 89 -39.35 22.39 -31.17
N SER A 90 -39.35 23.16 -32.25
CA SER A 90 -38.18 23.37 -33.11
C SER A 90 -37.00 23.98 -32.34
N GLN A 91 -37.27 25.05 -31.58
CA GLN A 91 -36.25 25.71 -30.76
C GLN A 91 -35.77 24.81 -29.61
N ILE A 92 -36.68 24.05 -28.98
CA ILE A 92 -36.31 23.09 -27.92
C ILE A 92 -35.37 22.01 -28.48
N ALA A 93 -35.66 21.50 -29.68
CA ALA A 93 -34.87 20.49 -30.36
C ALA A 93 -33.45 21.00 -30.67
N GLU A 94 -33.34 22.23 -31.19
CA GLU A 94 -32.07 22.90 -31.45
C GLU A 94 -31.26 23.10 -30.16
N GLU A 95 -31.88 23.67 -29.11
CA GLU A 95 -31.18 23.94 -27.84
C GLU A 95 -30.69 22.68 -27.11
N LEU A 96 -31.42 21.56 -27.24
CA LEU A 96 -31.06 20.29 -26.60
C LEU A 96 -30.23 19.37 -27.51
N GLY A 97 -29.97 19.78 -28.76
CA GLY A 97 -29.23 18.97 -29.73
C GLY A 97 -29.90 17.65 -30.08
N ARG A 98 -31.25 17.61 -30.13
CA ARG A 98 -32.04 16.41 -30.44
C ARG A 98 -33.01 16.67 -31.59
N SER A 99 -33.56 15.62 -32.19
CA SER A 99 -34.58 15.78 -33.22
C SER A 99 -35.91 16.27 -32.64
N GLU A 100 -36.68 17.04 -33.41
CA GLU A 100 -38.05 17.43 -33.01
C GLU A 100 -38.93 16.22 -32.70
N THR A 101 -38.74 15.11 -33.42
CA THR A 101 -39.48 13.86 -33.18
C THR A 101 -39.19 13.30 -31.79
N THR A 102 -37.91 13.31 -31.37
CA THR A 102 -37.49 12.91 -30.03
C THR A 102 -38.12 13.82 -28.98
N ILE A 103 -38.00 15.15 -29.14
CA ILE A 103 -38.58 16.12 -28.21
C ILE A 103 -40.10 15.95 -28.10
N ARG A 104 -40.81 15.88 -29.23
CA ARG A 104 -42.26 15.68 -29.29
C ARG A 104 -42.68 14.38 -28.61
N SER A 105 -41.86 13.32 -28.72
CA SER A 105 -42.13 12.04 -28.06
C SER A 105 -41.98 12.11 -26.53
N HIS A 106 -41.02 12.89 -26.02
CA HIS A 106 -40.91 13.18 -24.59
C HIS A 106 -42.07 14.06 -24.08
N LEU A 107 -42.36 15.17 -24.76
CA LEU A 107 -43.41 16.11 -24.36
C LEU A 107 -44.80 15.49 -24.38
N ASN A 108 -45.08 14.62 -25.36
CA ASN A 108 -46.35 13.89 -25.48
C ASN A 108 -46.38 12.59 -24.66
N MET A 109 -45.42 12.38 -23.74
CA MET A 109 -45.41 11.22 -22.85
C MET A 109 -45.41 9.86 -23.56
N LYS A 110 -44.89 9.78 -24.80
CA LYS A 110 -44.72 8.52 -25.53
C LYS A 110 -43.55 7.70 -24.97
N THR A 111 -42.55 8.38 -24.43
CA THR A 111 -41.38 7.77 -23.78
C THR A 111 -41.61 7.59 -22.28
N LYS A 112 -40.95 6.60 -21.67
CA LYS A 112 -41.01 6.39 -20.22
C LYS A 112 -40.40 7.58 -19.45
N ALA A 113 -39.26 8.12 -19.90
CA ALA A 113 -38.68 9.35 -19.33
C ALA A 113 -39.65 10.54 -19.37
N GLY A 114 -40.35 10.74 -20.50
CA GLY A 114 -41.34 11.82 -20.64
C GLY A 114 -42.52 11.69 -19.67
N LYS A 115 -43.04 10.47 -19.49
CA LYS A 115 -44.10 10.17 -18.49
C LYS A 115 -43.65 10.53 -17.07
N LEU A 116 -42.47 10.08 -16.68
CA LEU A 116 -41.91 10.28 -15.33
C LEU A 116 -41.68 11.77 -15.03
N VAL A 117 -41.12 12.51 -15.99
CA VAL A 117 -40.91 13.96 -15.88
C VAL A 117 -42.26 14.69 -15.75
N HIS A 118 -43.25 14.33 -16.58
CA HIS A 118 -44.57 14.94 -16.50
C HIS A 118 -45.21 14.73 -15.12
N GLU A 119 -45.22 13.50 -14.62
CA GLU A 119 -45.79 13.21 -13.30
C GLU A 119 -45.04 13.91 -12.17
N THR A 120 -43.71 14.05 -12.29
CA THR A 120 -42.88 14.78 -11.32
C THR A 120 -43.21 16.27 -11.34
N TYR A 121 -43.41 16.86 -12.52
CA TYR A 121 -43.90 18.23 -12.66
C TYR A 121 -45.27 18.42 -12.01
N GLU A 122 -46.21 17.49 -12.20
CA GLU A 122 -47.54 17.60 -11.59
C GLU A 122 -47.48 17.49 -10.06
N LYS A 123 -46.63 16.62 -9.51
CA LYS A 123 -46.38 16.54 -8.06
C LYS A 123 -45.72 17.82 -7.52
N LEU A 124 -44.75 18.36 -8.25
CA LEU A 124 -44.09 19.63 -7.92
C LEU A 124 -45.11 20.78 -7.89
N LYS A 125 -45.97 20.86 -8.92
CA LYS A 125 -47.05 21.87 -9.03
C LYS A 125 -48.04 21.82 -7.87
N LYS A 126 -48.31 20.62 -7.33
CA LYS A 126 -49.21 20.42 -6.18
C LYS A 126 -48.53 20.59 -4.82
N GLY A 127 -47.21 20.78 -4.78
CA GLY A 127 -46.44 20.77 -3.53
C GLY A 127 -46.34 19.39 -2.87
N GLU A 128 -46.65 18.32 -3.61
CA GLU A 128 -46.68 16.93 -3.13
C GLU A 128 -45.37 16.18 -3.39
N LEU A 129 -44.35 16.86 -3.93
CA LEU A 129 -43.07 16.25 -4.23
C LEU A 129 -42.31 15.93 -2.93
N LYS A 130 -42.53 14.73 -2.42
CA LYS A 130 -41.75 14.17 -1.31
C LYS A 130 -40.41 13.70 -1.85
N LEU A 131 -39.41 14.57 -1.81
CA LEU A 131 -38.03 14.14 -1.94
C LEU A 131 -37.64 13.39 -0.66
N VAL A 132 -37.67 12.07 -0.72
CA VAL A 132 -36.78 11.30 0.14
C VAL A 132 -35.43 11.43 -0.54
N VAL A 133 -34.58 12.32 -0.04
CA VAL A 133 -33.15 12.24 -0.29
C VAL A 133 -32.67 11.20 0.70
N PRO A 134 -32.42 9.93 0.33
CA PRO A 134 -31.48 9.19 1.12
C PRO A 134 -30.22 10.04 1.03
N PHE A 135 -29.84 10.67 2.15
CA PHE A 135 -28.44 10.99 2.37
C PHE A 135 -27.68 9.78 1.83
N ILE A 136 -26.69 9.96 0.97
CA ILE A 136 -25.93 8.87 0.35
C ILE A 136 -25.11 8.18 1.47
N ARG A 137 -25.76 7.54 2.43
CA ARG A 137 -25.61 6.13 2.65
C ARG A 137 -26.35 5.46 1.50
N THR A 138 -25.67 5.29 0.37
CA THR A 138 -25.76 3.98 -0.28
C THR A 138 -25.82 2.96 0.85
N PRO A 139 -26.77 2.01 0.89
CA PRO A 139 -26.60 0.86 1.74
C PRO A 139 -25.32 0.21 1.23
N VAL A 140 -24.22 0.52 1.90
CA VAL A 140 -22.96 -0.19 1.82
C VAL A 140 -23.18 -1.51 2.58
N ALA A 141 -24.31 -2.19 2.28
CA ALA A 141 -24.59 -3.52 2.76
C ALA A 141 -23.61 -4.42 2.01
N GLY A 142 -22.49 -4.70 2.65
CA GLY A 142 -21.34 -5.40 2.08
C GLY A 142 -20.01 -4.70 2.30
N CYS A 143 -19.87 -3.39 2.06
CA CYS A 143 -18.55 -2.76 2.25
C CYS A 143 -18.22 -2.44 3.71
N GLU A 144 -19.16 -2.34 4.65
CA GLU A 144 -18.79 -2.26 6.09
C GLU A 144 -18.13 -3.56 6.58
N GLU A 145 -18.63 -4.71 6.14
CA GLU A 145 -18.03 -6.02 6.44
C GLU A 145 -16.70 -6.21 5.70
N GLN A 146 -16.60 -5.79 4.43
CA GLN A 146 -15.33 -5.82 3.70
C GLN A 146 -14.30 -4.87 4.30
N VAL A 147 -14.71 -3.67 4.75
CA VAL A 147 -13.81 -2.73 5.44
C VAL A 147 -13.31 -3.34 6.74
N LYS A 148 -14.18 -3.92 7.57
CA LYS A 148 -13.76 -4.63 8.78
C LYS A 148 -12.84 -5.81 8.50
N ALA A 149 -13.12 -6.59 7.44
CA ALA A 149 -12.30 -7.71 7.03
C ALA A 149 -10.90 -7.24 6.59
N LEU A 150 -10.84 -6.18 5.76
CA LEU A 150 -9.59 -5.57 5.30
C LEU A 150 -8.81 -4.94 6.46
N GLU A 151 -9.47 -4.25 7.39
CA GLU A 151 -8.84 -3.73 8.61
C GLU A 151 -8.24 -4.84 9.46
N GLY A 152 -8.95 -5.96 9.62
CA GLY A 152 -8.46 -7.13 10.34
C GLY A 152 -7.27 -7.80 9.64
N GLU A 153 -7.29 -7.91 8.31
CA GLU A 153 -6.16 -8.43 7.54
C GLU A 153 -4.95 -7.50 7.62
N LEU A 154 -5.18 -6.20 7.53
CA LEU A 154 -4.13 -5.19 7.63
C LEU A 154 -3.47 -5.20 9.02
N GLU A 155 -4.24 -5.42 10.08
CA GLU A 155 -3.69 -5.58 11.43
C GLU A 155 -2.88 -6.89 11.59
N LYS A 156 -3.34 -8.00 11.00
CA LYS A 156 -2.56 -9.25 10.96
C LYS A 156 -1.22 -9.07 10.23
N GLN A 157 -1.24 -8.39 9.09
CA GLN A 157 -0.03 -8.11 8.31
C GLN A 157 0.93 -7.19 9.07
N ARG A 158 0.43 -6.15 9.76
CA ARG A 158 1.24 -5.30 10.64
C ARG A 158 1.91 -6.09 11.76
N ASN A 159 1.18 -6.99 12.41
CA ASN A 159 1.74 -7.83 13.46
C ASN A 159 2.79 -8.81 12.92
N ARG A 160 2.56 -9.38 11.73
CA ARG A 160 3.55 -10.24 11.08
C ARG A 160 4.81 -9.48 10.68
N LEU A 161 4.67 -8.23 10.20
CA LEU A 161 5.82 -7.36 9.91
C LEU A 161 6.66 -7.12 11.16
N LYS A 162 6.04 -6.74 12.28
CA LYS A 162 6.74 -6.55 13.56
C LYS A 162 7.48 -7.81 14.03
N GLU A 163 6.85 -8.96 13.90
CA GLU A 163 7.47 -10.25 14.28
C GLU A 163 8.68 -10.57 13.38
N LEU A 164 8.56 -10.34 12.08
CA LEU A 164 9.66 -10.54 11.13
C LEU A 164 10.80 -9.54 11.36
N GLU A 165 10.50 -8.28 11.66
CA GLU A 165 11.50 -7.26 12.02
C GLU A 165 12.28 -7.67 13.28
N ALA A 166 11.59 -8.15 14.32
CA ALA A 166 12.22 -8.68 15.52
C ALA A 166 13.11 -9.89 15.20
N LYS A 167 12.64 -10.82 14.35
CA LYS A 167 13.42 -11.99 13.95
C LYS A 167 14.66 -11.62 13.15
N ILE A 168 14.57 -10.63 12.26
CA ILE A 168 15.71 -10.10 11.52
C ILE A 168 16.74 -9.54 12.49
N SER A 169 16.30 -8.71 13.45
CA SER A 169 17.21 -8.13 14.46
C SER A 169 17.93 -9.22 15.27
N GLU A 170 17.22 -10.26 15.72
CA GLU A 170 17.83 -11.38 16.45
C GLU A 170 18.87 -12.13 15.60
N LEU A 171 18.53 -12.41 14.34
CA LEU A 171 19.43 -13.11 13.43
C LEU A 171 20.66 -12.28 13.09
N THR A 172 20.51 -10.96 12.92
CA THR A 172 21.63 -10.05 12.69
C THR A 172 22.62 -10.07 13.85
N GLU A 173 22.15 -10.01 15.11
CA GLU A 173 23.04 -10.11 16.26
C GLU A 173 23.68 -11.49 16.40
N ALA A 174 22.94 -12.56 16.11
CA ALA A 174 23.49 -13.91 16.10
C ALA A 174 24.61 -14.07 15.05
N VAL A 175 24.43 -13.51 13.85
CA VAL A 175 25.46 -13.52 12.80
C VAL A 175 26.71 -12.77 13.26
N LYS A 176 26.55 -11.57 13.82
CA LYS A 176 27.66 -10.77 14.34
C LYS A 176 28.47 -11.51 15.41
N GLN A 177 27.79 -12.15 16.37
CA GLN A 177 28.47 -12.96 17.39
C GLN A 177 29.27 -14.12 16.79
N ARG A 178 28.71 -14.79 15.77
CA ARG A 178 29.41 -15.88 15.07
C ARG A 178 30.61 -15.37 14.27
N GLU A 179 30.52 -14.19 13.67
CA GLU A 179 31.65 -13.56 12.98
C GLU A 179 32.80 -13.25 13.94
N GLU A 180 32.50 -12.71 15.13
CA GLU A 180 33.48 -12.47 16.19
C GLU A 180 34.12 -13.78 16.68
N GLU A 181 33.33 -14.85 16.86
CA GLU A 181 33.84 -16.18 17.24
C GLU A 181 34.77 -16.76 16.17
N ILE A 182 34.38 -16.68 14.90
CA ILE A 182 35.21 -17.13 13.76
C ILE A 182 36.53 -16.35 13.71
N GLN A 183 36.50 -15.03 13.93
CA GLN A 183 37.70 -14.22 13.98
C GLN A 183 38.62 -14.63 15.13
N GLY A 184 38.05 -14.88 16.31
CA GLY A 184 38.77 -15.39 17.47
C GLY A 184 39.46 -16.73 17.17
N LEU A 185 38.73 -17.70 16.62
CA LEU A 185 39.27 -19.01 16.25
C LEU A 185 40.38 -18.90 15.19
N ARG A 186 40.23 -18.02 14.19
CA ARG A 186 41.28 -17.77 13.19
C ARG A 186 42.56 -17.25 13.83
N SER A 187 42.45 -16.27 14.72
CA SER A 187 43.61 -15.72 15.43
C SER A 187 44.31 -16.77 16.30
N GLY A 188 43.54 -17.64 16.96
CA GLY A 188 44.06 -18.76 17.74
C GLY A 188 44.79 -19.79 16.85
N ALA A 189 44.22 -20.13 15.69
CA ALA A 189 44.86 -21.04 14.74
C ALA A 189 46.18 -20.48 14.20
N GLU A 190 46.25 -19.17 13.92
CA GLU A 190 47.50 -18.51 13.52
C GLU A 190 48.55 -18.53 14.63
N ALA A 191 48.15 -18.30 15.88
CA ALA A 191 49.06 -18.36 17.02
C ALA A 191 49.63 -19.77 17.22
N LEU A 192 48.77 -20.80 17.18
CA LEU A 192 49.20 -22.20 17.28
C LEU A 192 50.12 -22.60 16.12
N LYS A 193 49.87 -22.10 14.91
CA LYS A 193 50.75 -22.33 13.76
C LYS A 193 52.15 -21.75 14.00
N ARG A 194 52.24 -20.52 14.51
CA ARG A 194 53.53 -19.89 14.83
C ARG A 194 54.29 -20.66 15.91
N GLU A 195 53.59 -21.09 16.97
CA GLU A 195 54.20 -21.89 18.02
C GLU A 195 54.71 -23.22 17.47
N LEU A 196 53.94 -23.89 16.60
CA LEU A 196 54.38 -25.13 15.95
C LEU A 196 55.64 -24.90 15.10
N GLU A 197 55.69 -23.82 14.30
CA GLU A 197 56.87 -23.45 13.51
C GLU A 197 58.11 -23.21 14.38
N GLU A 198 57.94 -22.60 15.55
CA GLU A 198 59.03 -22.38 16.51
C GLU A 198 59.52 -23.70 17.11
N ARG A 199 58.62 -24.57 17.57
CA ARG A 199 58.98 -25.90 18.10
C ARG A 199 59.67 -26.78 17.07
N VAL A 200 59.27 -26.69 15.79
CA VAL A 200 59.95 -27.42 14.71
C VAL A 200 61.40 -26.94 14.59
N LYS A 201 61.66 -25.63 14.62
CA LYS A 201 63.03 -25.09 14.59
C LYS A 201 63.85 -25.54 15.80
N GLU A 202 63.26 -25.55 16.99
CA GLU A 202 63.92 -26.05 18.20
C GLU A 202 64.30 -27.52 18.07
N LEU A 203 63.39 -28.36 17.54
CA LEU A 203 63.64 -29.78 17.29
C LEU A 203 64.74 -30.00 16.24
N GLU A 204 64.76 -29.22 15.16
CA GLU A 204 65.82 -29.26 14.15
C GLU A 204 67.19 -28.90 14.75
N SER A 205 67.25 -27.86 15.60
CA SER A 205 68.46 -27.50 16.33
C SER A 205 68.92 -28.60 17.28
N CYS A 206 68.00 -29.16 18.08
CA CYS A 206 68.31 -30.28 18.97
C CYS A 206 68.81 -31.51 18.20
N ARG A 207 68.19 -31.83 17.07
CA ARG A 207 68.63 -32.93 16.19
C ARG A 207 70.05 -32.71 15.70
N SER A 208 70.39 -31.51 15.23
CA SER A 208 71.75 -31.18 14.79
C SER A 208 72.78 -31.32 15.91
N ASN A 209 72.42 -30.91 17.14
CA ASN A 209 73.26 -31.09 18.32
C ASN A 209 73.46 -32.58 18.67
N VAL A 210 72.41 -33.40 18.60
CA VAL A 210 72.52 -34.85 18.83
C VAL A 210 73.40 -35.50 17.76
N ASP A 211 73.25 -35.11 16.49
CA ASP A 211 74.09 -35.62 15.39
C ASP A 211 75.57 -35.27 15.57
N SER A 212 75.88 -34.06 16.05
CA SER A 212 77.26 -33.65 16.33
C SER A 212 77.84 -34.39 17.53
N MET A 213 77.08 -34.51 18.63
CA MET A 213 77.47 -35.31 19.80
C MET A 213 77.72 -36.78 19.41
N ARG A 214 76.86 -37.36 18.58
CA ARG A 214 77.03 -38.73 18.09
C ARG A 214 78.35 -38.90 17.36
N LYS A 215 78.70 -38.00 16.44
CA LYS A 215 79.99 -38.04 15.74
C LYS A 215 81.18 -37.96 16.70
N THR A 216 81.13 -37.06 17.68
CA THR A 216 82.19 -36.96 18.69
C THR A 216 82.33 -38.23 19.53
N LEU A 217 81.22 -38.91 19.81
CA LEU A 217 81.23 -40.18 20.54
C LEU A 217 81.81 -41.32 19.69
N GLU A 218 81.46 -41.38 18.41
CA GLU A 218 82.03 -42.33 17.43
C GLU A 218 83.55 -42.13 17.30
N ASP A 219 84.01 -40.87 17.20
CA ASP A 219 85.45 -40.54 17.17
C ASP A 219 86.16 -40.92 18.48
N ALA A 220 85.58 -40.63 19.64
CA ALA A 220 86.14 -41.00 20.94
C ALA A 220 86.23 -42.52 21.12
N ALA A 221 85.21 -43.25 20.68
CA ALA A 221 85.21 -44.72 20.72
C ALA A 221 86.33 -45.31 19.84
N ARG A 222 86.55 -44.76 18.63
CA ARG A 222 87.67 -45.15 17.76
C ARG A 222 89.02 -44.96 18.46
N LEU A 223 89.24 -43.78 19.06
CA LEU A 223 90.49 -43.48 19.77
C LEU A 223 90.74 -44.43 20.96
N LEU A 224 89.70 -44.77 21.72
CA LEU A 224 89.81 -45.75 22.81
C LEU A 224 90.18 -47.15 22.29
N GLN A 225 89.60 -47.57 21.16
CA GLN A 225 89.92 -48.85 20.56
C GLN A 225 91.38 -48.92 20.06
N GLU A 226 91.88 -47.83 19.49
CA GLU A 226 93.30 -47.67 19.13
C GLU A 226 94.21 -47.69 20.37
N ALA A 227 93.85 -47.00 21.45
CA ALA A 227 94.61 -47.02 22.69
C ALA A 227 94.69 -48.42 23.31
N LEU A 228 93.57 -49.16 23.31
CA LEU A 228 93.51 -50.54 23.80
C LEU A 228 94.40 -51.48 22.96
N SER A 229 94.40 -51.34 21.62
CA SER A 229 95.25 -52.18 20.76
C SER A 229 96.74 -51.89 20.98
N MET A 230 97.12 -50.63 21.18
CA MET A 230 98.49 -50.26 21.56
C MET A 230 98.90 -50.88 22.91
N LEU A 231 98.05 -50.80 23.93
CA LEU A 231 98.33 -51.41 25.24
C LEU A 231 98.45 -52.93 25.16
N GLN A 232 97.60 -53.61 24.38
CA GLN A 232 97.70 -55.06 24.14
C GLN A 232 99.01 -55.43 23.43
N HIS A 233 99.43 -54.64 22.43
CA HIS A 233 100.70 -54.85 21.75
C HIS A 233 101.88 -54.74 22.72
N VAL A 234 101.91 -53.69 23.54
CA VAL A 234 102.96 -53.50 24.57
C VAL A 234 102.96 -54.65 25.58
N ALA A 235 101.80 -55.07 26.09
CA ALA A 235 101.69 -56.16 27.06
C ALA A 235 102.14 -57.53 26.53
N ASN A 236 102.02 -57.76 25.21
CA ASN A 236 102.43 -59.02 24.59
C ASN A 236 103.91 -59.06 24.18
N HIS A 237 104.60 -57.91 24.11
CA HIS A 237 105.95 -57.78 23.53
C HIS A 237 106.98 -57.11 24.48
N GLY A 238 106.59 -56.76 25.70
CA GLY A 238 107.47 -56.31 26.78
C GLY A 238 107.59 -57.35 27.87
#